data_AF-A0A924QV90-F1
#
_entry.id   AF-A0A924QV90-F1
#
_cell.length_a   1.000
_cell.length_b   1.000
_cell.length_c   1.000
_cell.angle_alpha   90.00
_cell.angle_beta   90.00
_cell.angle_gamma   90.00
#
_symmetry.space_group_name_H-M   'P 1'
#
loop_
_entity.id
_entity.type
_entity.pdbx_description
1 polymer ?
#
loop_
_entity_poly.entity_id
_entity_poly.type
_entity_poly.pdbx_seq_one_letter_code
_entity_poly.pdbx_strand_id
1 'polypeptide(L)'
;MKLINCLIWLLLANAFIGCNQNTKKNKLQEADAEDTVSYPTNDTVPYIRKFINLKPVASFSEPVVDEFNKWVFAVNIYETKETFKYLIKMGYKELNVTESLHIPNFGIVPKIII
;
A
#
# COMPACT_ATOMS: atom_id res chain seq x y z
N MET A 1 -13.93 -57.67 -1.25
CA MET A 1 -13.87 -56.29 -1.79
C MET A 1 -15.17 -55.52 -1.52
N LYS A 2 -15.64 -55.46 -0.26
CA LYS A 2 -16.86 -54.74 0.16
C LYS A 2 -16.71 -53.93 1.46
N LEU A 3 -15.53 -53.96 2.09
CA LEU A 3 -15.28 -53.32 3.39
C LEU A 3 -14.45 -52.03 3.31
N ILE A 4 -13.89 -51.69 2.15
CA ILE A 4 -13.04 -50.49 1.98
C ILE A 4 -13.83 -49.29 1.43
N ASN A 5 -14.90 -49.52 0.66
CA ASN A 5 -15.72 -48.43 0.09
C ASN A 5 -16.71 -47.79 1.07
N CYS A 6 -16.89 -48.34 2.27
CA CYS A 6 -17.75 -47.74 3.30
C CYS A 6 -17.00 -46.69 4.13
N LEU A 7 -15.68 -46.82 4.27
CA LEU A 7 -14.84 -45.91 5.06
C LEU A 7 -14.60 -44.55 4.36
N ILE A 8 -14.74 -44.49 3.04
CA ILE A 8 -14.50 -43.26 2.25
C ILE A 8 -15.74 -42.34 2.24
N TRP A 9 -16.94 -42.86 2.52
CA TRP A 9 -18.15 -42.05 2.63
C TRP A 9 -18.36 -41.41 4.01
N LEU A 10 -17.60 -41.84 5.04
CA LEU A 10 -17.72 -41.30 6.40
C LEU A 10 -16.86 -40.02 6.64
N LEU A 11 -15.94 -39.69 5.72
CA LEU A 11 -14.98 -38.58 5.89
C LEU A 11 -15.38 -37.27 5.18
N LEU A 12 -16.46 -37.26 4.38
CA LEU A 12 -16.92 -36.08 3.62
C LEU A 12 -18.08 -35.30 4.29
N ALA A 13 -18.48 -35.66 5.51
CA ALA A 13 -19.66 -35.08 6.18
C ALA A 13 -19.37 -34.05 7.30
N ASN A 14 -18.12 -33.62 7.50
CA ASN A 14 -17.76 -32.70 8.58
C ASN A 14 -17.13 -31.38 8.08
N ALA A 15 -17.91 -30.52 7.43
CA ALA A 15 -17.45 -29.17 7.09
C ALA A 15 -18.56 -28.09 7.07
N PHE A 16 -19.58 -28.19 7.92
CA PHE A 16 -20.55 -27.10 8.11
C PHE A 16 -20.94 -26.91 9.58
N ILE A 17 -20.01 -26.41 10.39
CA ILE A 17 -20.34 -25.71 11.64
C ILE A 17 -19.43 -24.48 11.73
N GLY A 18 -19.77 -23.44 10.96
CA GLY A 18 -19.27 -22.08 11.17
C GLY A 18 -20.37 -21.27 11.86
N CYS A 19 -20.12 -20.88 13.10
CA CYS A 19 -21.07 -20.19 13.97
C CYS A 19 -21.30 -18.73 13.51
N ASN A 20 -22.57 -18.34 13.41
CA ASN A 20 -23.02 -16.97 13.16
C ASN A 20 -23.27 -16.30 14.52
N GLN A 21 -22.40 -15.39 14.96
CA GLN A 21 -22.62 -14.62 16.21
C GLN A 21 -22.80 -13.14 15.89
N ASN A 22 -24.05 -12.72 15.90
CA ASN A 22 -24.44 -11.32 16.01
C ASN A 22 -24.34 -10.91 17.48
N THR A 23 -23.32 -10.15 17.86
CA THR A 23 -23.24 -9.58 19.20
C THR A 23 -23.58 -8.09 19.13
N LYS A 24 -24.79 -7.75 19.58
CA LYS A 24 -25.17 -6.36 19.88
C LYS A 24 -24.54 -5.93 21.21
N LYS A 25 -23.83 -4.79 21.15
CA LYS A 25 -23.54 -3.77 22.18
C LYS A 25 -23.22 -4.25 23.60
N ASN A 26 -21.98 -3.94 24.04
CA ASN A 26 -21.73 -3.48 25.40
C ASN A 26 -21.07 -2.11 25.35
N LYS A 27 -21.69 -1.17 26.05
CA LYS A 27 -21.19 0.16 26.36
C LYS A 27 -20.33 -0.01 27.61
N LEU A 28 -19.01 0.04 27.48
CA LEU A 28 -18.13 0.38 28.60
C LEU A 28 -17.25 1.55 28.19
N GLN A 29 -17.35 2.56 29.02
CA GLN A 29 -16.54 3.77 29.02
C GLN A 29 -15.35 3.45 29.91
N GLU A 30 -14.19 3.21 29.30
CA GLU A 30 -12.90 3.16 29.98
C GLU A 30 -12.02 4.20 29.31
N ALA A 31 -11.60 5.17 30.13
CA ALA A 31 -10.69 6.23 29.77
C ALA A 31 -9.28 5.65 29.83
N ASP A 32 -8.76 5.26 28.67
CA ASP A 32 -7.33 5.11 28.47
C ASP A 32 -6.88 6.24 27.57
N ALA A 33 -5.92 7.02 28.07
CA ALA A 33 -5.29 8.14 27.39
C ALA A 33 -4.53 7.62 26.16
N GLU A 34 -5.25 7.49 25.06
CA GLU A 34 -4.67 7.36 23.74
C GLU A 34 -4.11 8.74 23.40
N ASP A 35 -2.78 8.85 23.36
CA ASP A 35 -2.05 9.98 22.77
C ASP A 35 -2.40 10.02 21.27
N THR A 36 -3.62 10.45 21.01
CA THR A 36 -4.14 10.72 19.68
C THR A 36 -3.48 12.02 19.27
N VAL A 37 -2.34 11.88 18.60
CA VAL A 37 -1.77 12.94 17.78
C VAL A 37 -2.83 13.28 16.73
N SER A 38 -3.72 14.21 17.08
CA SER A 38 -4.72 14.75 16.19
C SER A 38 -3.99 15.67 15.23
N TYR A 39 -3.61 15.15 14.07
CA TYR A 39 -3.17 16.01 12.98
C TYR A 39 -4.32 16.96 12.64
N PRO A 40 -4.09 18.28 12.58
CA PRO A 40 -5.13 19.19 12.13
C PRO A 40 -5.41 18.88 10.65
N THR A 41 -6.47 18.13 10.38
CA THR A 41 -6.99 17.94 9.02
C THR A 41 -7.66 19.25 8.61
N ASN A 42 -6.85 20.19 8.13
CA ASN A 42 -7.37 21.29 7.34
C ASN A 42 -7.78 20.70 5.98
N ASP A 43 -9.07 20.41 5.83
CA ASP A 43 -9.70 19.69 4.71
C ASP A 43 -9.72 20.47 3.38
N THR A 44 -8.75 21.37 3.18
CA THR A 44 -8.69 22.23 1.99
C THR A 44 -8.04 21.51 0.78
N VAL A 45 -7.34 20.39 1.00
CA VAL A 45 -6.63 19.66 -0.07
C VAL A 45 -7.47 18.48 -0.59
N PRO A 46 -7.81 18.44 -1.89
CA PRO A 46 -8.62 17.36 -2.44
C PRO A 46 -7.85 16.04 -2.47
N TYR A 47 -8.53 14.93 -2.14
CA TYR A 47 -7.93 13.59 -2.21
C TYR A 47 -7.59 13.16 -3.64
N ILE A 48 -8.32 13.69 -4.63
CA ILE A 48 -8.12 13.42 -6.06
C ILE A 48 -7.62 14.68 -6.77
N ARG A 49 -6.53 14.56 -7.52
CA ARG A 49 -5.99 15.64 -8.35
C ARG A 49 -6.85 15.85 -9.58
N LYS A 50 -7.11 17.11 -9.92
CA LYS A 50 -7.79 17.48 -11.18
C LYS A 50 -6.89 17.27 -12.41
N PHE A 51 -5.59 17.52 -12.26
CA PHE A 51 -4.58 17.39 -13.30
C PHE A 51 -3.36 16.63 -12.77
N ILE A 52 -2.71 15.85 -13.64
CA ILE A 52 -1.53 15.04 -13.29
C ILE A 52 -0.37 15.49 -14.18
N ASN A 53 0.78 15.73 -13.56
CA ASN A 53 2.02 15.87 -14.32
C ASN A 53 2.53 14.49 -14.76
N LEU A 54 2.63 14.27 -16.07
CA LEU A 54 3.15 13.02 -16.64
C LEU A 54 4.69 12.92 -16.59
N LYS A 55 5.38 14.04 -16.34
CA LYS A 55 6.83 14.05 -16.10
C LYS A 55 7.13 13.74 -14.63
N PRO A 56 8.33 13.21 -14.32
CA PRO A 56 8.74 13.05 -12.93
C PRO A 56 8.66 14.38 -12.19
N VAL A 57 8.11 14.36 -10.97
CA VAL A 57 8.11 15.52 -10.06
C VAL A 57 9.39 15.62 -9.24
N ALA A 58 10.13 14.52 -9.14
CA ALA A 58 11.46 14.46 -8.55
C ALA A 58 12.24 13.33 -9.23
N SER A 59 13.54 13.56 -9.49
CA SER A 59 14.41 12.60 -10.12
C SER A 59 15.82 12.68 -9.52
N PHE A 60 16.43 11.54 -9.30
CA PHE A 60 17.83 11.40 -8.92
C PHE A 60 18.51 10.42 -9.89
N SER A 61 19.76 10.69 -10.25
CA SER A 61 20.56 9.74 -11.00
C SER A 61 22.04 9.83 -10.69
N GLU A 62 22.71 8.68 -10.73
CA GLU A 62 24.14 8.56 -10.50
C GLU A 62 24.75 7.50 -11.43
N PRO A 63 25.91 7.78 -12.07
CA PRO A 63 26.62 6.78 -12.85
C PRO A 63 27.02 5.57 -12.00
N VAL A 64 26.84 4.37 -12.54
CA VAL A 64 27.29 3.13 -11.89
C VAL A 64 28.58 2.69 -12.55
N VAL A 65 29.62 2.48 -11.74
CA VAL A 65 30.91 1.97 -12.22
C VAL A 65 30.72 0.57 -12.78
N ASP A 66 31.05 0.41 -14.07
CA ASP A 66 31.00 -0.85 -14.79
C ASP A 66 31.99 -0.78 -15.95
N GLU A 67 32.70 -1.88 -16.22
CA GLU A 67 33.78 -1.92 -17.22
C GLU A 67 33.26 -1.92 -18.66
N PHE A 68 32.04 -2.41 -18.87
CA PHE A 68 31.52 -2.70 -20.21
C PHE A 68 30.31 -1.86 -20.59
N ASN A 69 29.60 -1.30 -19.60
CA ASN A 69 28.34 -0.61 -19.81
C ASN A 69 28.34 0.78 -19.16
N LYS A 70 27.56 1.69 -19.72
CA LYS A 70 27.31 3.02 -19.13
C LYS A 70 26.04 2.99 -18.30
N TRP A 71 26.04 2.17 -17.25
CA TRP A 71 24.89 2.04 -16.37
C TRP A 71 24.68 3.31 -15.52
N VAL A 72 23.42 3.57 -15.18
CA VAL A 72 23.00 4.66 -14.30
C VAL A 72 22.03 4.09 -13.29
N PHE A 73 22.26 4.38 -12.01
CA PHE A 73 21.23 4.25 -10.99
C PHE A 73 20.29 5.44 -11.15
N ALA A 74 18.99 5.18 -11.30
CA ALA A 74 18.00 6.23 -11.51
C ALA A 74 16.77 6.01 -10.65
N VAL A 75 16.27 7.07 -10.04
CA VAL A 75 15.02 7.11 -9.30
C VAL A 75 14.16 8.22 -9.89
N ASN A 76 12.93 7.91 -10.25
CA ASN A 76 11.96 8.87 -10.76
C ASN A 76 10.64 8.73 -9.99
N ILE A 77 10.14 9.85 -9.47
CA ILE A 77 8.88 9.91 -8.72
C ILE A 77 7.84 10.64 -9.57
N TYR A 78 6.65 10.05 -9.73
CA TYR A 78 5.57 10.58 -10.55
C TYR A 78 4.31 10.79 -9.72
N GLU A 79 3.53 11.80 -10.11
CA GLU A 79 2.19 12.00 -9.57
C GLU A 79 1.23 10.90 -10.04
N THR A 80 0.24 10.61 -9.20
CA THR A 80 -0.92 9.79 -9.58
C THR A 80 -2.21 10.61 -9.47
N LYS A 81 -3.36 9.99 -9.76
CA LYS A 81 -4.68 10.63 -9.55
C LYS A 81 -4.95 10.92 -8.08
N GLU A 82 -4.43 10.10 -7.17
CA GLU A 82 -4.59 10.29 -5.74
C GLU A 82 -3.53 11.29 -5.25
N THR A 83 -3.93 12.40 -4.64
CA THR A 83 -3.04 13.52 -4.26
C THR A 83 -1.86 13.09 -3.39
N PHE A 84 -2.12 12.07 -2.56
CA PHE A 84 -1.25 11.55 -1.53
C PHE A 84 -0.56 10.24 -1.91
N LYS A 85 -0.68 9.81 -3.18
CA LYS A 85 -0.03 8.61 -3.69
C LYS A 85 0.85 8.95 -4.89
N TYR A 86 2.06 8.44 -4.86
CA TYR A 86 3.06 8.66 -5.90
C TYR A 86 3.57 7.32 -6.43
N LEU A 87 3.98 7.31 -7.69
CA LEU A 87 4.62 6.15 -8.30
C LEU A 87 6.12 6.38 -8.33
N ILE A 88 6.89 5.46 -7.76
CA ILE A 88 8.35 5.47 -7.80
C ILE A 88 8.80 4.44 -8.83
N LYS A 89 9.65 4.84 -9.76
CA LYS A 89 10.35 3.94 -10.68
C LYS A 89 11.84 4.03 -10.44
N MET A 90 12.45 2.89 -10.12
CA MET A 90 13.87 2.76 -9.84
C MET A 90 14.52 1.81 -10.84
N GLY A 91 15.71 2.17 -11.30
CA GLY A 91 16.54 1.35 -12.17
C GLY A 91 17.95 1.21 -11.63
N TYR A 92 18.50 -0.01 -11.69
CA TYR A 92 19.90 -0.30 -11.38
C TYR A 92 20.41 -1.43 -12.28
N LYS A 93 21.34 -1.12 -13.18
CA LYS A 93 21.75 -2.03 -14.25
C LYS A 93 20.52 -2.56 -15.01
N GLU A 94 20.33 -3.87 -15.07
CA GLU A 94 19.16 -4.49 -15.71
C GLU A 94 17.93 -4.58 -14.80
N LEU A 95 18.08 -4.28 -13.51
CA LEU A 95 16.99 -4.35 -12.54
C LEU A 95 16.11 -3.11 -12.64
N ASN A 96 14.80 -3.33 -12.71
CA ASN A 96 13.79 -2.28 -12.71
C ASN A 96 12.73 -2.59 -11.66
N VAL A 97 12.45 -1.64 -10.78
CA VAL A 97 11.47 -1.75 -9.70
C VAL A 97 10.47 -0.61 -9.81
N THR A 98 9.19 -0.92 -9.62
CA THR A 98 8.11 0.07 -9.57
C THR A 98 7.37 -0.11 -8.26
N GLU A 99 7.24 0.97 -7.48
CA GLU A 99 6.66 0.96 -6.14
C GLU A 99 5.70 2.14 -5.95
N SER A 100 4.78 2.04 -4.98
CA SER A 100 3.88 3.15 -4.64
C SER A 100 4.24 3.76 -3.29
N LEU A 101 4.41 5.08 -3.24
CA LEU A 101 4.60 5.83 -2.00
C LEU A 101 3.28 6.47 -1.57
N HIS A 102 2.86 6.17 -0.34
CA HIS A 102 1.67 6.77 0.27
C HIS A 102 2.11 7.76 1.34
N ILE A 103 1.60 8.98 1.26
CA ILE A 103 1.87 10.06 2.22
C ILE A 103 0.59 10.28 3.02
N PRO A 104 0.64 10.35 4.36
CA PRO A 104 -0.55 10.70 5.13
C PRO A 104 -1.09 12.08 4.74
N ASN A 105 -2.41 12.26 4.78
CA ASN A 105 -3.02 13.55 4.52
C ASN A 105 -2.88 14.47 5.75
N PHE A 106 -1.90 15.37 5.72
CA PHE A 106 -1.68 16.39 6.74
C PHE A 106 -2.41 17.72 6.48
N GLY A 107 -3.40 17.74 5.58
CA GLY A 107 -4.09 18.96 5.17
C GLY A 107 -3.25 19.91 4.31
N ILE A 108 -2.10 19.46 3.82
CA ILE A 108 -1.18 20.21 2.95
C ILE A 108 -0.79 19.36 1.74
N VAL A 109 -0.61 20.00 0.58
CA VAL A 109 -0.16 19.31 -0.63
C VAL A 109 1.29 18.86 -0.43
N PRO A 110 1.64 17.56 -0.59
CA PRO A 110 3.00 17.11 -0.40
C PRO A 110 3.94 17.72 -1.45
N LYS A 111 5.11 18.20 -1.00
CA LYS A 111 6.21 18.59 -1.88
C LYS A 111 7.26 17.50 -1.87
N ILE A 112 7.46 16.85 -3.01
CA ILE A 112 8.44 15.77 -3.15
C ILE A 112 9.81 16.37 -3.48
N ILE A 113 10.84 15.94 -2.76
CA ILE A 113 12.25 16.25 -3.00
C ILE A 113 13.05 14.95 -2.88
N ILE A 114 14.12 14.82 -3.68
CA ILE A 114 15.07 13.72 -3.64
C ILE A 114 16.47 14.25 -3.94
#